data_AF-A0A2N5W4W2-F1
#
_entry.id   AF-A0A2N5W4W2-F1
#
_cell.length_a   1.000
_cell.length_b   1.000
_cell.length_c   1.000
_cell.angle_alpha   90.00
_cell.angle_beta   90.00
_cell.angle_gamma   90.00
#
_symmetry.space_group_name_H-M   'P 1'
#
loop_
_entity.id
_entity.type
_entity.pdbx_description
1 polymer ?
#
loop_
_entity_poly.entity_id
_entity_poly.type
_entity_poly.pdbx_seq_one_letter_code
_entity_poly.pdbx_strand_id
1 'polypeptide(L)'
;MYSSVRLCPCLLAYLILTSVAIVLASPCLDLNHPPFDLEGARKALDAFDYKPYDRLDNTANSYWEKFKTLSQDNYNCLASLKRQKHPSLSLSLLGSPASDKPPHQIIRITYAESHYLVGFKPLKSSYRALIAYVNKVHEWHLDECDIAENSRDELRAHLFEWIHQALFDHIETETLPLIGTIPGVESTWESLKSTNRFTETQKVLLGYLSEEENQDVVATSIKLLAMYMRI
;
A
#
# COMPACT_ATOMS: atom_id res chain seq x y z
N MET A 1 49.55 16.54 -7.15
CA MET A 1 49.05 17.36 -6.02
C MET A 1 47.56 17.14 -5.92
N TYR A 2 47.12 16.23 -5.04
CA TYR A 2 45.69 15.96 -4.80
C TYR A 2 45.25 16.80 -3.60
N SER A 3 44.29 17.70 -3.81
CA SER A 3 43.70 18.52 -2.76
C SER A 3 42.56 17.74 -2.11
N SER A 4 42.72 17.40 -0.83
CA SER A 4 41.68 16.75 -0.04
C SER A 4 40.59 17.75 0.32
N VAL A 5 39.46 17.68 -0.36
CA VAL A 5 38.26 18.45 -0.05
C VAL A 5 37.71 17.96 1.30
N ARG A 6 37.92 18.75 2.36
CA ARG A 6 37.30 18.52 3.67
C ARG A 6 35.85 18.98 3.58
N LEU A 7 34.93 18.04 3.40
CA LEU A 7 33.50 18.29 3.52
C LEU A 7 33.18 18.72 4.96
N CYS A 8 32.74 19.97 5.09
CA CYS A 8 32.37 20.55 6.37
C CYS A 8 31.10 19.84 6.91
N PRO A 9 31.11 19.33 8.16
CA PRO A 9 29.97 18.61 8.73
C PRO A 9 28.67 19.44 8.74
N CYS A 10 28.76 20.78 8.73
CA CYS A 10 27.60 21.67 8.64
C CYS A 10 26.90 21.59 7.27
N LEU A 11 27.64 21.35 6.18
CA LEU A 11 27.06 21.17 4.83
C LEU A 11 26.32 19.83 4.71
N LEU A 12 26.82 18.80 5.39
CA LEU A 12 26.15 17.49 5.45
C LEU A 12 24.87 17.58 6.28
N ALA A 13 24.92 18.26 7.44
CA ALA A 13 23.73 18.52 8.25
C ALA A 13 22.71 19.39 7.51
N TYR A 14 23.16 20.37 6.73
CA TYR A 14 22.28 21.21 5.91
C TYR A 14 21.64 20.40 4.77
N LEU A 15 22.39 19.53 4.09
CA LEU A 15 21.84 18.62 3.07
C LEU A 15 20.84 17.61 3.65
N ILE A 16 21.08 17.11 4.86
CA ILE A 16 20.13 16.23 5.56
C ILE A 16 18.89 17.02 5.99
N LEU A 17 19.06 18.24 6.50
CA LEU A 17 17.94 19.10 6.88
C LEU A 17 17.12 19.59 5.68
N THR A 18 17.74 19.88 4.53
CA THR A 18 17.01 20.25 3.31
C THR A 18 16.35 19.05 2.65
N SER A 19 16.97 17.87 2.65
CA SER A 19 16.30 16.64 2.18
C SER A 19 15.14 16.22 3.08
N VAL A 20 15.24 16.41 4.40
CA VAL A 20 14.11 16.21 5.33
C VAL A 20 13.04 17.30 5.15
N ALA A 21 13.42 18.56 4.89
CA ALA A 21 12.44 19.62 4.59
C ALA A 21 11.71 19.41 3.25
N ILE A 22 12.37 18.80 2.26
CA ILE A 22 11.75 18.40 0.99
C ILE A 22 10.79 17.21 1.19
N VAL A 23 11.02 16.37 2.20
CA VAL A 23 10.12 15.26 2.56
C VAL A 23 8.96 15.72 3.47
N LEU A 24 9.13 16.81 4.23
CA LEU A 24 8.09 17.40 5.09
C LEU A 24 7.25 18.48 4.40
N ALA A 25 7.73 19.03 3.29
CA ALA A 25 6.86 19.64 2.30
C ALA A 25 6.15 18.48 1.58
N SER A 26 5.06 18.00 2.17
CA SER A 26 4.10 17.15 1.46
C SER A 26 3.91 17.79 0.08
N PRO A 27 4.03 17.07 -1.05
CA PRO A 27 3.76 17.63 -2.37
C PRO A 27 2.27 18.05 -2.52
N CYS A 28 1.49 17.90 -1.45
CA CYS A 28 0.15 18.40 -1.35
C CYS A 28 0.10 19.94 -1.29
N LEU A 29 -0.11 20.53 -2.47
CA LEU A 29 -1.15 21.54 -2.71
C LEU A 29 -0.96 22.89 -1.98
N ASP A 30 0.08 23.65 -2.31
CA ASP A 30 -0.09 25.10 -2.34
C ASP A 30 -0.54 25.47 -3.76
N LEU A 31 -1.67 26.17 -3.89
CA LEU A 31 -2.37 26.68 -5.10
C LEU A 31 -3.70 25.98 -5.48
N ASN A 32 -4.83 26.45 -4.91
CA ASN A 32 -6.16 26.47 -5.55
C ASN A 32 -6.67 25.19 -6.25
N HIS A 33 -6.45 24.00 -5.69
CA HIS A 33 -7.00 22.78 -6.28
C HIS A 33 -8.52 22.68 -6.06
N PRO A 34 -9.30 22.28 -7.08
CA PRO A 34 -10.73 22.05 -6.91
C PRO A 34 -10.96 20.94 -5.87
N PRO A 35 -12.03 21.03 -5.06
CA PRO A 35 -12.38 19.95 -4.15
C PRO A 35 -12.59 18.66 -4.93
N PHE A 36 -12.15 17.53 -4.39
CA PHE A 36 -12.28 16.23 -5.04
C PHE A 36 -13.76 15.89 -5.29
N ASP A 37 -14.17 15.89 -6.57
CA ASP A 37 -15.54 15.58 -6.98
C ASP A 37 -15.76 14.06 -7.01
N LEU A 38 -16.44 13.56 -5.97
CA LEU A 38 -16.78 12.15 -5.82
C LEU A 38 -17.72 11.64 -6.92
N GLU A 39 -18.63 12.48 -7.41
CA GLU A 39 -19.59 12.07 -8.43
C GLU A 39 -18.93 12.01 -9.81
N GLY A 40 -18.11 13.00 -10.14
CA GLY A 40 -17.25 13.01 -11.32
C GLY A 40 -16.31 11.81 -11.34
N ALA A 41 -15.62 11.53 -10.22
CA ALA A 41 -14.73 10.39 -10.07
C ALA A 41 -15.45 9.06 -10.32
N ARG A 42 -16.66 8.88 -9.75
CA ARG A 42 -17.47 7.68 -9.97
C ARG A 42 -17.86 7.53 -11.43
N LYS A 43 -18.36 8.59 -12.09
CA LYS A 43 -18.71 8.56 -13.52
C LYS A 43 -17.51 8.21 -14.40
N ALA A 44 -16.34 8.77 -14.09
CA ALA A 44 -15.10 8.48 -14.82
C ALA A 44 -14.69 7.01 -14.70
N LEU A 45 -14.86 6.41 -13.52
CA LEU A 45 -14.54 5.01 -13.28
C LEU A 45 -15.62 4.02 -13.77
N ASP A 46 -16.89 4.38 -13.72
CA ASP A 46 -17.98 3.54 -14.25
C ASP A 46 -17.87 3.37 -15.78
N ALA A 47 -17.26 4.35 -16.47
CA ALA A 47 -16.93 4.26 -17.90
C ALA A 47 -15.61 3.52 -18.19
N PHE A 48 -14.83 3.19 -17.16
CA PHE A 48 -13.52 2.55 -17.31
C PHE A 48 -13.64 1.02 -17.25
N ASP A 49 -13.57 0.37 -18.42
CA ASP A 49 -13.65 -1.08 -18.54
C ASP A 49 -12.26 -1.74 -18.49
N TYR A 50 -11.71 -1.89 -17.29
CA TYR A 50 -10.42 -2.55 -17.08
C TYR A 50 -10.44 -4.03 -17.50
N LYS A 51 -9.47 -4.46 -18.32
CA LYS A 51 -9.18 -5.88 -18.57
C LYS A 51 -7.87 -6.31 -17.90
N PRO A 52 -7.78 -7.52 -17.33
CA PRO A 52 -6.57 -8.01 -16.65
C PRO A 52 -5.28 -7.97 -17.49
N TYR A 53 -5.42 -8.09 -18.81
CA TYR A 53 -4.32 -8.13 -19.78
C TYR A 53 -3.96 -6.76 -20.33
N ASP A 54 -4.71 -5.72 -19.96
CA ASP A 54 -4.40 -4.37 -20.39
C ASP A 54 -3.03 -3.96 -19.84
N ARG A 55 -2.31 -3.22 -20.68
CA ARG A 55 -1.03 -2.64 -20.29
C ARG A 55 -1.31 -1.54 -19.28
N LEU A 56 -0.73 -1.68 -18.09
CA LEU A 56 -0.71 -0.61 -17.11
C LEU A 56 0.26 0.48 -17.56
N ASP A 57 -0.01 1.71 -17.16
CA ASP A 57 0.96 2.79 -17.19
C ASP A 57 2.29 2.36 -16.54
N ASN A 58 3.42 2.93 -16.97
CA ASN A 58 4.75 2.53 -16.50
C ASN A 58 4.90 2.62 -14.97
N THR A 59 4.37 3.67 -14.34
CA THR A 59 4.41 3.87 -12.89
C THR A 59 3.52 2.85 -12.19
N ALA A 60 2.26 2.70 -12.61
CA ALA A 60 1.38 1.66 -12.04
C ALA A 60 1.96 0.25 -12.22
N ASN A 61 2.60 -0.02 -13.37
CA ASN A 61 3.22 -1.31 -13.66
C ASN A 61 4.47 -1.58 -12.80
N SER A 62 5.25 -0.57 -12.43
CA SER A 62 6.42 -0.77 -11.57
C SER A 62 6.00 -1.22 -10.16
N TYR A 63 4.94 -0.62 -9.61
CA TYR A 63 4.35 -1.01 -8.33
C TYR A 63 3.63 -2.35 -8.40
N TRP A 64 2.99 -2.67 -9.52
CA TRP A 64 2.48 -4.01 -9.78
C TRP A 64 3.58 -5.09 -9.68
N GLU A 65 4.71 -4.88 -10.34
CA GLU A 65 5.82 -5.83 -10.31
C GLU A 65 6.50 -5.89 -8.92
N LYS A 66 6.60 -4.75 -8.21
CA LYS A 66 7.03 -4.70 -6.80
C LYS A 66 6.13 -5.60 -5.93
N PHE A 67 4.82 -5.45 -6.04
CA PHE A 67 3.84 -6.28 -5.34
C PHE A 67 4.01 -7.77 -5.66
N LYS A 68 4.10 -8.11 -6.96
CA LYS A 68 4.26 -9.49 -7.41
C LYS A 68 5.52 -10.15 -6.84
N THR A 69 6.64 -9.42 -6.83
CA THR A 69 7.93 -9.90 -6.30
C THR A 69 7.85 -10.17 -4.79
N LEU A 70 7.33 -9.20 -4.02
CA LEU A 70 7.15 -9.35 -2.56
C LEU A 70 6.23 -10.53 -2.22
N SER A 71 5.18 -10.75 -3.03
CA SER A 71 4.21 -11.81 -2.80
C SER A 71 4.73 -13.23 -3.04
N GLN A 72 5.74 -13.44 -3.89
CA GLN A 72 6.16 -14.79 -4.28
C GLN A 72 7.19 -15.42 -3.33
N ASP A 73 8.11 -14.61 -2.79
CA ASP A 73 9.29 -15.14 -2.13
C ASP A 73 9.26 -14.98 -0.60
N ASN A 74 8.59 -13.94 -0.08
CA ASN A 74 8.77 -13.53 1.33
C ASN A 74 7.71 -14.04 2.31
N TYR A 75 6.54 -14.48 1.82
CA TYR A 75 5.38 -14.75 2.69
C TYR A 75 4.74 -16.13 2.47
N ASN A 76 5.46 -17.08 1.89
CA ASN A 76 4.99 -18.46 1.74
C ASN A 76 4.92 -19.13 3.12
N CYS A 77 3.74 -19.59 3.50
CA CYS A 77 3.53 -20.34 4.74
C CYS A 77 3.22 -21.80 4.41
N LEU A 78 3.77 -22.74 5.18
CA LEU A 78 3.37 -24.15 5.07
C LEU A 78 1.95 -24.34 5.63
N ALA A 79 1.15 -25.15 4.95
CA ALA A 79 -0.25 -25.41 5.32
C ALA A 79 -0.42 -26.05 6.72
N SER A 80 0.64 -26.65 7.27
CA SER A 80 0.65 -27.30 8.59
C SER A 80 0.91 -26.35 9.76
N LEU A 81 1.19 -25.07 9.52
CA LEU A 81 1.58 -24.12 10.56
C LEU A 81 0.37 -23.67 11.38
N LYS A 82 0.58 -23.52 12.69
CA LYS A 82 -0.45 -23.04 13.62
C LYS A 82 -0.90 -21.65 13.18
N ARG A 83 -2.21 -21.53 12.96
CA ARG A 83 -2.86 -20.32 12.45
C ARG A 83 -3.73 -19.70 13.54
N GLN A 84 -3.58 -18.40 13.75
CA GLN A 84 -4.41 -17.61 14.66
C GLN A 84 -5.22 -16.58 13.84
N LYS A 85 -6.54 -16.65 13.90
CA LYS A 85 -7.41 -15.66 13.23
C LYS A 85 -7.45 -14.36 14.02
N HIS A 86 -7.41 -13.22 13.33
CA HIS A 86 -7.61 -11.93 14.00
C HIS A 86 -9.05 -11.86 14.55
N PRO A 87 -9.28 -11.30 15.75
CA PRO A 87 -10.59 -11.31 16.39
C PRO A 87 -11.69 -10.57 15.60
N SER A 88 -11.33 -9.55 14.82
CA SER A 88 -12.31 -8.66 14.16
C SER A 88 -11.99 -8.30 12.71
N LEU A 89 -10.87 -8.76 12.15
CA LEU A 89 -10.40 -8.37 10.82
C LEU A 89 -10.13 -9.61 9.99
N SER A 90 -10.20 -9.47 8.67
CA SER A 90 -9.92 -10.53 7.69
C SER A 90 -8.42 -10.84 7.57
N LEU A 91 -7.79 -11.16 8.69
CA LEU A 91 -6.35 -11.40 8.83
C LEU A 91 -6.07 -12.69 9.59
N SER A 92 -4.90 -13.26 9.37
CA SER A 92 -4.38 -14.38 10.14
C SER A 92 -2.88 -14.25 10.38
N LEU A 93 -2.49 -14.65 11.58
CA LEU A 93 -1.11 -14.80 11.99
C LEU A 93 -0.73 -16.26 11.81
N LEU A 94 0.35 -16.50 11.08
CA LEU A 94 0.88 -17.82 10.79
C LEU A 94 2.26 -17.94 11.44
N GLY A 95 2.55 -19.07 12.07
CA GLY A 95 3.93 -19.41 12.40
C GLY A 95 4.79 -19.48 11.13
N SER A 96 6.08 -19.18 11.23
CA SER A 96 7.05 -19.56 10.17
C SER A 96 7.59 -20.97 10.42
N PRO A 97 8.09 -21.68 9.38
CA PRO A 97 8.78 -22.94 9.56
C PRO A 97 9.94 -22.80 10.57
N ALA A 98 10.17 -23.84 11.38
CA ALA A 98 11.21 -23.85 12.41
C ALA A 98 12.65 -23.70 11.86
N SER A 99 12.84 -23.80 10.54
CA SER A 99 14.13 -23.59 9.87
C SER A 99 14.56 -22.14 9.77
N ASP A 100 13.64 -21.18 9.91
CA ASP A 100 13.94 -19.77 9.70
C ASP A 100 14.65 -19.16 10.92
N LYS A 101 15.78 -18.48 10.67
CA LYS A 101 16.56 -17.79 11.69
C LYS A 101 16.81 -16.33 11.27
N PRO A 102 16.38 -15.33 12.05
CA PRO A 102 15.61 -15.45 13.28
C PRO A 102 14.17 -15.92 12.99
N PRO A 103 13.52 -16.58 13.96
CA PRO A 103 12.21 -17.12 13.71
C PRO A 103 11.19 -15.97 13.80
N HIS A 104 10.19 -16.04 12.92
CA HIS A 104 9.22 -14.98 12.73
C HIS A 104 7.81 -15.57 12.57
N GLN A 105 6.82 -14.70 12.54
CA GLN A 105 5.45 -15.00 12.16
C GLN A 105 5.08 -14.18 10.93
N ILE A 106 4.03 -14.59 10.23
CA ILE A 106 3.58 -13.92 9.01
C ILE A 106 2.13 -13.49 9.19
N ILE A 107 1.82 -12.24 8.88
CA ILE A 107 0.45 -11.76 8.74
C ILE A 107 0.00 -11.95 7.29
N ARG A 108 -1.19 -12.53 7.09
CA ARG A 108 -1.81 -12.72 5.78
C ARG A 108 -3.27 -12.35 5.80
N ILE A 109 -3.72 -11.81 4.67
CA ILE A 109 -5.13 -11.57 4.39
C ILE A 109 -5.87 -12.90 4.24
N THR A 110 -7.06 -12.95 4.82
CA THR A 110 -8.02 -14.04 4.69
C THR A 110 -9.27 -13.52 4.02
N TYR A 111 -10.07 -14.39 3.43
CA TYR A 111 -11.39 -13.99 2.97
C TYR A 111 -12.28 -13.58 4.15
N ALA A 112 -13.16 -12.61 3.92
CA ALA A 112 -14.06 -12.09 4.95
C ALA A 112 -15.06 -13.14 5.45
N GLU A 113 -15.63 -13.93 4.53
CA GLU A 113 -16.68 -14.90 4.84
C GLU A 113 -16.13 -16.27 5.26
N SER A 114 -15.33 -16.92 4.40
CA SER A 114 -14.84 -18.26 4.69
C SER A 114 -13.70 -18.29 5.71
N HIS A 115 -13.04 -17.14 5.91
CA HIS A 115 -11.78 -17.06 6.61
C HIS A 115 -10.72 -18.01 6.07
N TYR A 116 -10.74 -18.41 4.79
CA TYR A 116 -9.57 -19.07 4.19
C TYR A 116 -8.50 -18.04 3.82
N LEU A 117 -7.24 -18.46 3.72
CA LEU A 117 -6.18 -17.56 3.28
C LEU A 117 -6.42 -17.13 1.84
N VAL A 118 -6.30 -15.84 1.56
CA VAL A 118 -6.35 -15.36 0.18
C VAL A 118 -5.10 -15.83 -0.54
N GLY A 119 -5.30 -16.65 -1.57
CA GLY A 119 -4.21 -17.14 -2.40
C GLY A 119 -3.50 -15.99 -3.11
N PHE A 120 -2.21 -16.15 -3.40
CA PHE A 120 -1.48 -15.08 -4.07
C PHE A 120 -1.99 -14.77 -5.48
N LYS A 121 -2.58 -15.73 -6.19
CA LYS A 121 -3.16 -15.51 -7.52
C LYS A 121 -4.36 -14.56 -7.48
N PRO A 122 -5.45 -14.81 -6.71
CA PRO A 122 -6.55 -13.86 -6.59
C PRO A 122 -6.09 -12.52 -6.02
N LEU A 123 -5.25 -12.52 -4.99
CA LEU A 123 -4.71 -11.29 -4.41
C LEU A 123 -3.96 -10.43 -5.45
N LYS A 124 -3.16 -11.07 -6.31
CA LYS A 124 -2.47 -10.45 -7.44
C LYS A 124 -3.46 -9.83 -8.42
N SER A 125 -4.49 -10.56 -8.81
CA SER A 125 -5.53 -10.06 -9.72
C SER A 125 -6.26 -8.85 -9.14
N SER A 126 -6.70 -8.92 -7.88
CA SER A 126 -7.38 -7.82 -7.19
C SER A 126 -6.48 -6.59 -7.06
N TYR A 127 -5.24 -6.77 -6.62
CA TYR A 127 -4.31 -5.65 -6.49
C TYR A 127 -4.01 -4.99 -7.85
N ARG A 128 -3.85 -5.78 -8.92
CA ARG A 128 -3.65 -5.24 -10.28
C ARG A 128 -4.85 -4.43 -10.77
N ALA A 129 -6.07 -4.89 -10.48
CA ALA A 129 -7.27 -4.12 -10.78
C ALA A 129 -7.29 -2.81 -9.97
N LEU A 130 -7.06 -2.89 -8.66
CA LEU A 130 -7.06 -1.71 -7.79
C LEU A 130 -6.12 -0.61 -8.28
N ILE A 131 -4.86 -0.93 -8.55
CA ILE A 131 -3.89 0.08 -9.02
C ILE A 131 -4.28 0.65 -10.39
N ALA A 132 -4.95 -0.12 -11.26
CA ALA A 132 -5.43 0.38 -12.54
C ALA A 132 -6.54 1.43 -12.35
N TYR A 133 -7.54 1.13 -11.51
CA TYR A 133 -8.62 2.06 -11.19
C TYR A 133 -8.13 3.26 -10.40
N VAL A 134 -7.24 3.06 -9.42
CA VAL A 134 -6.60 4.16 -8.67
C VAL A 134 -5.81 5.07 -9.62
N ASN A 135 -5.02 4.50 -10.55
CA ASN A 135 -4.31 5.30 -11.55
C ASN A 135 -5.30 6.14 -12.36
N LYS A 136 -6.37 5.51 -12.84
CA LYS A 136 -7.35 6.17 -13.71
C LYS A 136 -8.05 7.34 -13.03
N VAL A 137 -8.51 7.16 -11.80
CA VAL A 137 -9.19 8.24 -11.05
C VAL A 137 -8.22 9.34 -10.64
N HIS A 138 -6.96 8.99 -10.34
CA HIS A 138 -5.95 9.98 -10.03
C HIS A 138 -5.58 10.81 -11.26
N GLU A 139 -5.37 10.19 -12.42
CA GLU A 139 -5.15 10.91 -13.69
C GLU A 139 -6.31 11.85 -14.02
N TRP A 140 -7.54 11.37 -13.90
CA TRP A 140 -8.72 12.21 -14.11
C TRP A 140 -8.72 13.44 -13.19
N HIS A 141 -8.41 13.27 -11.91
CA HIS A 141 -8.32 14.39 -10.97
C HIS A 141 -7.14 15.33 -11.29
N LEU A 142 -6.00 14.78 -11.70
CA LEU A 142 -4.84 15.58 -12.10
C LEU A 142 -5.08 16.35 -13.39
N ASP A 143 -5.94 15.87 -14.30
CA ASP A 143 -6.35 16.59 -15.51
C ASP A 143 -7.16 17.85 -15.21
N GLU A 144 -7.85 17.89 -14.07
CA GLU A 144 -8.54 19.07 -13.58
C GLU A 144 -7.58 20.06 -12.89
N CYS A 145 -6.35 19.63 -12.61
CA CYS A 145 -5.32 20.44 -11.98
C CYS A 145 -4.33 20.96 -13.03
N ASP A 146 -3.97 22.24 -12.99
CA ASP A 146 -2.93 22.82 -13.87
C ASP A 146 -1.52 22.45 -13.37
N ILE A 147 -1.19 21.16 -13.41
CA ILE A 147 0.06 20.58 -12.89
C ILE A 147 0.95 20.13 -14.05
N ALA A 148 2.24 20.46 -13.97
CA ALA A 148 3.25 20.02 -14.93
C ALA A 148 3.43 18.48 -14.93
N GLU A 149 3.71 17.91 -16.10
CA GLU A 149 3.79 16.45 -16.31
C GLU A 149 4.76 15.73 -15.36
N ASN A 150 5.92 16.32 -15.08
CA ASN A 150 6.90 15.75 -14.16
C ASN A 150 6.34 15.64 -12.72
N SER A 151 5.61 16.67 -12.27
CA SER A 151 4.97 16.66 -10.96
C SER A 151 3.80 15.67 -10.90
N ARG A 152 3.11 15.42 -12.02
CA ARG A 152 2.06 14.38 -12.11
C ARG A 152 2.63 12.99 -11.88
N ASP A 153 3.78 12.68 -12.49
CA ASP A 153 4.45 11.39 -12.29
C ASP A 153 4.93 11.21 -10.84
N GLU A 154 5.48 12.25 -10.22
CA GLU A 154 5.90 12.23 -8.81
C GLU A 154 4.70 12.00 -7.88
N LEU A 155 3.58 12.70 -8.09
CA LEU A 155 2.36 12.53 -7.30
C LEU A 155 1.79 11.11 -7.45
N ARG A 156 1.77 10.56 -8.66
CA ARG A 156 1.35 9.18 -8.92
C ARG A 156 2.26 8.17 -8.21
N ALA A 157 3.57 8.36 -8.31
CA ALA A 157 4.53 7.49 -7.65
C ALA A 157 4.37 7.53 -6.12
N HIS A 158 4.12 8.71 -5.55
CA HIS A 158 3.87 8.87 -4.12
C HIS A 158 2.57 8.20 -3.67
N LEU A 159 1.47 8.35 -4.43
CA LEU A 159 0.21 7.64 -4.15
C LEU A 159 0.39 6.12 -4.12
N PHE A 160 1.09 5.55 -5.10
CA PHE A 160 1.31 4.10 -5.14
C PHE A 160 2.26 3.61 -4.06
N GLU A 161 3.29 4.39 -3.71
CA GLU A 161 4.15 4.07 -2.57
C GLU A 161 3.35 4.07 -1.27
N TRP A 162 2.48 5.06 -1.06
CA TRP A 162 1.60 5.13 0.11
C TRP A 162 0.68 3.91 0.24
N ILE A 163 0.07 3.46 -0.88
CA ILE A 163 -0.73 2.21 -0.92
C ILE A 163 0.15 0.99 -0.60
N HIS A 164 1.36 0.94 -1.15
CA HIS A 164 2.31 -0.14 -0.90
C HIS A 164 2.70 -0.23 0.58
N GLN A 165 3.02 0.90 1.19
CA GLN A 165 3.39 0.99 2.60
C GLN A 165 2.25 0.54 3.49
N ALA A 166 1.01 0.89 3.17
CA ALA A 166 -0.17 0.40 3.89
C ALA A 166 -0.30 -1.13 3.86
N LEU A 167 0.11 -1.78 2.78
CA LEU A 167 0.03 -3.24 2.65
C LEU A 167 1.17 -3.96 3.38
N PHE A 168 2.41 -3.51 3.16
CA PHE A 168 3.61 -4.29 3.49
C PHE A 168 4.42 -3.74 4.66
N ASP A 169 4.33 -2.43 4.93
CA ASP A 169 5.22 -1.76 5.86
C ASP A 169 4.51 -1.38 7.16
N HIS A 170 5.33 -1.07 8.15
CA HIS A 170 4.90 -0.35 9.34
C HIS A 170 4.89 1.14 8.99
N ILE A 171 3.75 1.67 8.54
CA ILE A 171 3.61 3.12 8.24
C ILE A 171 4.05 3.95 9.47
N GLU A 172 3.70 3.47 10.66
CA GLU A 172 4.12 4.03 11.95
C GLU A 172 4.71 2.92 12.83
N THR A 173 5.58 3.26 13.78
CA THR A 173 6.17 2.32 14.77
C THR A 173 5.13 1.46 15.49
N GLU A 174 3.90 1.95 15.56
CA GLU A 174 2.76 1.30 16.20
C GLU A 174 1.78 0.63 15.24
N THR A 175 2.08 0.54 13.94
CA THR A 175 1.20 -0.15 12.97
C THR A 175 1.69 -1.57 12.67
N LEU A 176 0.80 -2.43 12.19
CA LEU A 176 1.12 -3.77 11.68
C LEU A 176 0.84 -3.82 10.17
N PRO A 177 1.63 -4.57 9.39
CA PRO A 177 1.35 -4.75 7.96
C PRO A 177 0.13 -5.65 7.75
N LEU A 178 -0.53 -5.51 6.61
CA LEU A 178 -1.60 -6.43 6.18
C LEU A 178 -1.02 -7.72 5.58
N ILE A 179 0.17 -7.64 5.00
CA ILE A 179 0.94 -8.75 4.46
C ILE A 179 2.39 -8.50 4.85
N GLY A 180 2.92 -9.28 5.79
CA GLY A 180 4.26 -8.98 6.29
C GLY A 180 4.76 -9.98 7.30
N THR A 181 6.02 -9.82 7.69
CA THR A 181 6.65 -10.58 8.75
C THR A 181 6.55 -9.83 10.08
N ILE A 182 6.36 -10.56 11.16
CA ILE A 182 6.36 -10.08 12.53
C ILE A 182 7.50 -10.78 13.25
N PRO A 183 8.40 -10.04 13.93
CA PRO A 183 9.50 -10.66 14.66
C PRO A 183 8.98 -11.51 15.82
N GLY A 184 9.61 -12.68 16.03
CA GLY A 184 9.28 -13.60 17.12
C GLY A 184 8.32 -14.73 16.71
N VAL A 185 8.19 -15.73 17.59
CA VAL A 185 7.43 -16.98 17.34
C VAL A 185 6.19 -17.16 18.19
N GLU A 186 6.07 -16.39 19.27
CA GLU A 186 4.99 -16.54 20.24
C GLU A 186 4.04 -15.34 20.27
N SER A 187 4.10 -14.46 19.27
CA SER A 187 3.14 -13.37 19.24
C SER A 187 1.73 -13.92 19.04
N THR A 188 0.79 -13.33 19.76
CA THR A 188 -0.63 -13.53 19.60
C THR A 188 -1.26 -12.20 19.23
N TRP A 189 -2.50 -12.22 18.77
CA TRP A 189 -3.20 -10.97 18.46
C TRP A 189 -3.36 -10.07 19.70
N GLU A 190 -3.46 -10.67 20.88
CA GLU A 190 -3.49 -9.96 22.17
C GLU A 190 -2.12 -9.36 22.51
N SER A 191 -1.03 -10.13 22.38
CA SER A 191 0.32 -9.62 22.70
C SER A 191 0.75 -8.49 21.76
N LEU A 192 0.28 -8.53 20.52
CA LEU A 192 0.50 -7.47 19.53
C LEU A 192 -0.37 -6.22 19.77
N LYS A 193 -1.34 -6.25 20.70
CA LYS A 193 -2.34 -5.20 20.91
C LYS A 193 -3.04 -4.78 19.61
N SER A 194 -3.34 -5.78 18.77
CA SER A 194 -3.66 -5.61 17.34
C SER A 194 -4.91 -4.78 17.03
N THR A 195 -5.87 -4.68 17.96
CA THR A 195 -7.17 -4.04 17.73
C THR A 195 -7.09 -2.60 17.20
N ASN A 196 -6.05 -1.86 17.59
CA ASN A 196 -5.87 -0.45 17.20
C ASN A 196 -4.64 -0.21 16.31
N ARG A 197 -3.98 -1.26 15.80
CA ARG A 197 -2.72 -1.14 15.05
C ARG A 197 -2.89 -1.13 13.52
N PHE A 198 -4.13 -1.01 13.06
CA PHE A 198 -4.46 -0.94 11.64
C PHE A 198 -5.12 0.39 11.33
N THR A 199 -4.53 1.14 10.41
CA THR A 199 -5.05 2.44 9.96
C THR A 199 -6.35 2.29 9.20
N GLU A 200 -7.10 3.39 9.03
CA GLU A 200 -8.30 3.36 8.19
C GLU A 200 -7.99 2.98 6.74
N THR A 201 -6.84 3.41 6.20
CA THR A 201 -6.40 3.02 4.85
C THR A 201 -6.22 1.52 4.75
N GLN A 202 -5.59 0.92 5.77
CA GLN A 202 -5.43 -0.52 5.84
C GLN A 202 -6.77 -1.25 5.93
N LYS A 203 -7.74 -0.73 6.68
CA LYS A 203 -9.08 -1.33 6.75
C LYS A 203 -9.81 -1.27 5.40
N VAL A 204 -9.66 -0.18 4.64
CA VAL A 204 -10.24 -0.05 3.29
C VAL A 204 -9.62 -1.06 2.33
N LEU A 205 -8.28 -1.13 2.29
CA LEU A 205 -7.56 -2.10 1.46
C LEU A 205 -7.90 -3.54 1.86
N LEU A 206 -7.99 -3.81 3.16
CA LEU A 206 -8.32 -5.12 3.67
C LEU A 206 -9.73 -5.56 3.26
N GLY A 207 -10.72 -4.66 3.33
CA GLY A 207 -12.08 -4.92 2.86
C GLY A 207 -12.05 -5.43 1.43
N TYR A 208 -11.51 -4.62 0.52
CA TYR A 208 -11.41 -4.96 -0.91
C TYR A 208 -10.62 -6.25 -1.20
N LEU A 209 -9.44 -6.42 -0.59
CA LEU A 209 -8.57 -7.57 -0.85
C LEU A 209 -9.04 -8.87 -0.18
N SER A 210 -10.03 -8.79 0.73
CA SER A 210 -10.60 -9.95 1.44
C SER A 210 -11.93 -10.44 0.87
N GLU A 211 -12.49 -9.77 -0.15
CA GLU A 211 -13.74 -10.17 -0.77
C GLU A 211 -13.53 -11.33 -1.77
N GLU A 212 -14.36 -12.37 -1.64
CA GLU A 212 -14.35 -13.55 -2.53
C GLU A 212 -14.97 -13.26 -3.90
N GLU A 213 -16.05 -12.47 -3.91
CA GLU A 213 -16.82 -12.10 -5.10
C GLU A 213 -17.27 -10.63 -5.03
N ASN A 214 -17.55 -10.00 -6.18
CA ASN A 214 -18.13 -8.65 -6.30
C ASN A 214 -17.31 -7.51 -5.66
N GLN A 215 -16.00 -7.53 -5.86
CA GLN A 215 -15.11 -6.47 -5.39
C GLN A 215 -15.48 -5.10 -5.98
N ASP A 216 -16.02 -4.18 -5.17
CA ASP A 216 -16.32 -2.81 -5.58
C ASP A 216 -15.01 -1.98 -5.65
N VAL A 217 -14.25 -2.25 -6.71
CA VAL A 217 -12.98 -1.58 -7.00
C VAL A 217 -13.19 -0.07 -7.21
N VAL A 218 -14.33 0.33 -7.77
CA VAL A 218 -14.66 1.74 -8.02
C VAL A 218 -14.78 2.50 -6.71
N ALA A 219 -15.64 2.02 -5.79
CA ALA A 219 -15.81 2.66 -4.49
C ALA A 219 -14.50 2.65 -3.68
N THR A 220 -13.75 1.56 -3.75
CA THR A 220 -12.45 1.44 -3.07
C THR A 220 -11.44 2.47 -3.60
N SER A 221 -11.28 2.58 -4.91
CA SER A 221 -10.34 3.52 -5.54
C SER A 221 -10.68 4.97 -5.22
N ILE A 222 -11.96 5.35 -5.27
CA ILE A 222 -12.41 6.71 -4.90
C ILE A 222 -12.12 6.99 -3.44
N LYS A 223 -12.42 6.03 -2.54
CA LYS A 223 -12.17 6.18 -1.11
C LYS A 223 -10.69 6.33 -0.80
N LEU A 224 -9.83 5.53 -1.43
CA LEU A 224 -8.38 5.63 -1.25
C LEU A 224 -7.84 6.99 -1.73
N LEU A 225 -8.28 7.47 -2.90
CA LEU A 225 -7.84 8.77 -3.40
C LEU A 225 -8.32 9.91 -2.49
N ALA A 226 -9.59 9.87 -2.05
CA ALA A 226 -10.13 10.86 -1.12
C ALA A 226 -9.42 10.87 0.24
N MET A 227 -8.89 9.74 0.68
CA MET A 227 -8.07 9.64 1.90
C MET A 227 -6.67 10.19 1.68
N TYR A 228 -6.04 9.84 0.55
CA TYR A 228 -4.72 10.33 0.17
C TYR A 228 -4.66 11.86 0.07
N MET A 229 -5.68 12.49 -0.53
CA MET A 229 -5.77 13.95 -0.69
C MET A 229 -5.95 14.73 0.62
N ARG A 230 -6.10 14.04 1.76
CA ARG A 230 -6.22 14.66 3.10
C ARG A 230 -4.93 14.59 3.92
N ILE A 231 -3.90 13.93 3.39
CA ILE A 231 -2.57 13.76 4.00
C ILE A 231 -1.64 14.84 3.46
#